data_AF-A0A962E483-F1
#
_entry.id   AF-A0A962E483-F1
#
_cell.length_a   1.000
_cell.length_b   1.000
_cell.length_c   1.000
_cell.angle_alpha   90.00
_cell.angle_beta   90.00
_cell.angle_gamma   90.00
#
_symmetry.space_group_name_H-M   'P 1'
#
loop_
_entity.id
_entity.type
_entity.pdbx_description
1 polymer ?
#
loop_
_entity_poly.entity_id
_entity_poly.type
_entity_poly.pdbx_seq_one_letter_code
_entity_poly.pdbx_strand_id
1 'polypeptide(L)' 'MNPNRDQLSPLAAYDAGVDRGELQEDHGQRLALTELERLHYALLANQTDGLFGRVIARFQKPKSPRGLYLWGGVGRGK' A
#
# COMPACT_ATOMS: atom_id res chain seq x y z
N MET A 1 -12.05 2.94 -19.74
CA MET A 1 -12.17 3.43 -18.35
C MET A 1 -10.85 3.12 -17.67
N ASN A 2 -10.04 4.14 -17.35
CA ASN A 2 -8.85 3.92 -16.52
C ASN A 2 -9.32 3.84 -15.06
N PRO A 3 -9.09 2.74 -14.33
CA PRO A 3 -9.37 2.70 -12.90
C PRO A 3 -8.55 3.82 -12.23
N ASN A 4 -9.16 4.51 -11.27
CA ASN A 4 -8.48 5.53 -10.51
C ASN A 4 -7.33 4.86 -9.73
N ARG A 5 -6.07 5.20 -10.05
CA ARG A 5 -4.88 4.57 -9.44
C ARG A 5 -4.86 4.73 -7.93
N ASP A 6 -5.49 5.79 -7.43
CA ASP A 6 -5.59 6.10 -6.01
C ASP A 6 -6.45 5.09 -5.22
N GLN A 7 -7.22 4.24 -5.91
CA GLN A 7 -8.09 3.22 -5.31
C GLN A 7 -7.54 1.79 -5.43
N LEU A 8 -6.45 1.58 -6.17
CA LEU A 8 -5.86 0.25 -6.34
C LEU A 8 -4.93 -0.08 -5.17
N SER A 9 -4.80 -1.36 -4.85
CA SER A 9 -3.73 -1.81 -3.97
C SER A 9 -2.37 -1.52 -4.63
N PRO A 10 -1.28 -1.35 -3.87
CA PRO A 10 0.03 -1.06 -4.44
C PRO A 10 0.47 -2.04 -5.54
N LEU A 11 0.22 -3.33 -5.35
CA LEU A 11 0.56 -4.36 -6.34
C LEU A 11 -0.34 -4.28 -7.59
N ALA A 12 -1.65 -4.06 -7.40
CA ALA A 12 -2.57 -3.89 -8.51
C ALA A 12 -2.25 -2.63 -9.35
N ALA A 13 -1.82 -1.53 -8.71
CA ALA A 13 -1.38 -0.33 -9.41
C ALA A 13 -0.10 -0.57 -10.23
N TYR A 14 0.83 -1.38 -9.69
CA TYR A 14 2.05 -1.79 -10.37
C TYR A 14 1.77 -2.69 -11.57
N ASP A 15 1.01 -3.78 -11.38
CA ASP A 15 0.66 -4.72 -12.45
C ASP A 15 -0.05 -3.98 -13.60
N ALA A 16 -0.98 -3.09 -13.27
CA ALA A 16 -1.64 -2.27 -14.28
C ALA A 16 -0.64 -1.33 -15.02
N GLY A 17 0.43 -0.86 -14.36
CA GLY A 17 1.49 -0.07 -14.98
C GLY A 17 2.38 -0.89 -15.92
N VAL A 18 2.67 -2.13 -15.55
CA VAL A 18 3.39 -3.09 -16.40
C VAL A 18 2.55 -3.45 -17.62
N ASP A 19 1.25 -3.74 -17.44
CA ASP A 19 0.32 -4.07 -18.53
C ASP A 19 0.17 -2.92 -19.55
N ARG A 20 0.26 -1.67 -19.08
CA ARG A 20 0.24 -0.48 -19.95
C ARG A 20 1.58 -0.18 -20.61
N GLY A 21 2.65 -0.89 -20.24
CA GLY A 21 4.02 -0.62 -20.71
C GLY A 21 4.63 0.66 -20.13
N GLU A 22 4.05 1.22 -19.06
CA GLU A 22 4.58 2.40 -18.36
C GLU A 22 5.68 2.04 -17.37
N LEU A 23 5.64 0.80 -16.86
CA LEU A 23 6.60 0.25 -15.92
C LEU A 23 7.23 -0.99 -16.52
N GLN A 24 8.51 -1.19 -16.23
CA GLN A 24 9.19 -2.45 -16.51
C GLN A 24 9.00 -3.42 -15.36
N GLU A 25 8.87 -4.69 -15.70
CA GLU A 25 8.83 -5.76 -14.70
C GLU A 25 10.19 -5.88 -14.01
N ASP A 26 10.19 -5.73 -12.68
CA ASP A 26 11.38 -5.83 -11.85
C ASP A 26 11.07 -6.62 -10.58
N HIS A 27 11.83 -7.69 -10.36
CA HIS A 27 11.65 -8.57 -9.21
C HIS A 27 11.94 -7.85 -7.88
N GLY A 28 12.89 -6.91 -7.85
CA GLY A 28 13.20 -6.11 -6.66
C GLY A 28 12.03 -5.22 -6.24
N GLN A 29 11.40 -4.56 -7.21
CA GLN A 29 10.21 -3.75 -7.00
C GLN A 29 9.02 -4.59 -6.55
N ARG A 30 8.75 -5.74 -7.18
CA ARG A 30 7.65 -6.64 -6.77
C ARG A 30 7.77 -7.07 -5.30
N LEU A 31 8.99 -7.34 -4.81
CA LEU A 31 9.22 -7.67 -3.39
C LEU A 31 8.86 -6.50 -2.47
N ALA A 32 9.30 -5.28 -2.78
CA ALA A 32 8.97 -4.09 -2.00
C ALA A 32 7.45 -3.80 -2.02
N LEU A 33 6.81 -3.98 -3.17
CA LEU A 33 5.38 -3.78 -3.36
C LEU A 33 4.54 -4.79 -2.58
N THR A 34 5.02 -6.02 -2.41
CA THR A 34 4.34 -7.03 -1.59
C THR A 34 4.24 -6.58 -0.13
N GLU A 35 5.31 -5.99 0.42
CA GLU A 35 5.28 -5.44 1.79
C GLU A 35 4.42 -4.18 1.90
N LEU A 36 4.40 -3.35 0.85
CA LEU A 36 3.50 -2.20 0.77
C LEU A 36 2.04 -2.63 0.70
N GLU A 37 1.72 -3.71 -0.01
CA GLU A 37 0.37 -4.26 -0.09
C GLU A 37 -0.09 -4.80 1.27
N ARG A 38 0.77 -5.53 1.98
CA ARG A 38 0.52 -5.94 3.37
C ARG A 38 0.19 -4.72 4.25
N LEU A 39 0.95 -3.64 4.11
CA LEU A 39 0.71 -2.39 4.85
C LEU A 39 -0.59 -1.70 4.45
N HIS A 40 -0.91 -1.66 3.16
CA HIS A 40 -2.14 -1.08 2.65
C HIS A 40 -3.37 -1.74 3.30
N TYR A 41 -3.46 -3.08 3.27
CA TYR A 41 -4.57 -3.78 3.91
C TYR A 41 -4.59 -3.61 5.43
N ALA A 42 -3.41 -3.58 6.07
CA ALA A 42 -3.33 -3.34 7.51
C ALA A 42 -3.80 -1.93 7.90
N LEU A 43 -3.56 -0.92 7.05
CA LEU A 43 -4.06 0.44 7.25
C LEU A 43 -5.56 0.52 7.01
N LEU A 44 -6.07 -0.08 5.92
CA LEU A 44 -7.51 -0.16 5.65
C LEU A 44 -8.26 -0.83 6.82
N ALA A 45 -7.75 -1.94 7.34
CA ALA A 45 -8.35 -2.64 8.47
C ALA A 45 -8.31 -1.84 9.80
N ASN A 46 -7.39 -0.88 9.93
CA ASN A 46 -7.29 -0.01 11.11
C ASN A 46 -8.12 1.29 10.98
N GLN A 47 -8.75 1.55 9.84
CA GLN A 47 -9.66 2.68 9.71
C GLN A 47 -10.95 2.39 10.48
N THR A 48 -11.09 3.01 11.64
CA THR A 48 -12.33 2.97 12.43
C THR A 48 -13.31 4.01 11.88
N ASP A 49 -14.07 3.61 10.86
CA ASP A 49 -15.10 4.48 10.31
C ASP A 49 -16.28 4.65 11.28
N GLY A 50 -16.73 5.91 11.43
CA GLY A 50 -17.94 6.27 12.19
C GLY A 50 -17.72 6.78 13.62
N LEU A 51 -18.80 7.34 14.20
CA LEU A 51 -18.79 7.95 15.53
C LEU A 51 -18.48 6.94 16.64
N PHE A 52 -18.96 5.70 16.50
CA PHE A 52 -18.69 4.61 17.45
C PHE A 52 -17.22 4.16 17.43
N GLY A 53 -16.60 4.08 16.25
CA GLY A 53 -15.19 3.77 16.10
C GLY A 53 -14.28 4.78 16.81
N ARG A 54 -14.66 6.07 16.79
CA ARG A 54 -13.94 7.14 17.48
C ARG A 54 -14.08 7.09 19.01
N VAL A 55 -15.23 6.63 19.53
CA VAL A 55 -15.42 6.42 20.97
C VAL A 55 -14.58 5.24 21.45
N ILE A 56 -14.61 4.12 20.74
CA ILE A 56 -13.78 2.94 21.06
C ILE A 56 -12.29 3.30 21.00
N ALA A 57 -11.85 4.04 19.99
CA ALA A 57 -10.46 4.50 19.85
C ALA A 57 -9.98 5.39 21.02
N ARG A 58 -10.90 6.07 21.73
CA ARG A 58 -10.57 6.84 22.95
C ARG A 58 -10.35 5.95 24.17
N PHE A 59 -11.01 4.79 24.23
CA PHE A 59 -10.87 3.83 25.33
C PHE A 59 -9.81 2.76 25.04
N GLN A 60 -9.53 2.47 23.78
CA GLN A 60 -8.56 1.48 23.33
C GLN A 60 -7.83 2.01 22.09
N LYS A 61 -6.55 2.35 22.24
CA LYS A 61 -5.75 2.81 21.10
C LYS A 61 -5.63 1.67 20.08
N PRO A 62 -6.04 1.86 18.81
CA PRO A 62 -5.85 0.86 17.78
C PRO A 62 -4.35 0.56 17.62
N LYS A 63 -4.00 -0.71 17.47
CA LYS A 63 -2.61 -1.12 17.29
C LYS A 63 -2.17 -0.72 15.88
N SER A 64 -1.41 0.37 15.77
CA SER A 64 -0.83 0.80 14.49
C SER A 64 -0.03 -0.34 13.86
N PRO A 65 -0.18 -0.58 12.55
CA PRO A 65 0.62 -1.58 11.87
C PRO A 65 2.10 -1.20 11.92
N ARG A 66 2.98 -2.21 12.01
CA ARG A 66 4.43 -1.99 11.95
C ARG A 66 4.79 -1.38 10.58
N GLY A 67 5.47 -0.24 10.60
CA GLY A 67 5.95 0.44 9.40
C GLY A 67 6.98 -0.36 8.61
N LEU A 68 7.21 0.05 7.37
CA LEU A 68 8.16 -0.53 6.44
C LEU A 68 9.32 0.45 6.23
N TYR A 69 10.56 -0.04 6.34
CA TYR A 69 11.77 0.71 6.02
C TYR A 69 12.43 0.08 4.80
N LEU A 70 12.42 0.81 3.69
CA LEU A 70 13.06 0.39 2.45
C LEU A 70 14.49 0.91 2.42
N TRP A 71 15.45 0.02 2.19
CA TRP A 71 16.86 0.34 2.12
C TRP A 71 17.50 -0.48 1.00
N GLY A 72 18.29 0.17 0.16
CA GLY A 72 18.87 -0.41 -1.05
C GLY A 72 19.23 0.67 -2.07
N GLY A 73 20.00 0.30 -3.08
CA GLY A 73 20.30 1.21 -4.19
C GLY A 73 19.01 1.50 -4.96
N VAL A 74 18.49 2.71 -4.82
CA VAL A 74 17.39 3.22 -5.67
C VAL A 74 17.81 3.06 -7.12
N GLY A 75 17.27 2.04 -7.79
CA GLY A 75 17.46 1.85 -9.23
C GLY A 75 17.06 3.16 -9.89
N ARG A 76 18.05 3.84 -10.48
CA ARG A 76 17.91 5.17 -11.11
C ARG A 76 16.73 5.10 -12.06
N GLY A 77 15.61 5.70 -11.67
CA GLY A 77 14.35 5.67 -12.43
C GLY A 77 14.57 5.98 -13.90
N LYS A 78 14.74 4.93 -14.69
CA LYS A 78 14.76 4.92 -16.15
C LYS A 78 13.69 3.95 -16.59
#